data_AF-D2R215-F1
#
_entry.id   AF-D2R215-F1
#
_cell.length_a   1.000
_cell.length_b   1.000
_cell.length_c   1.000
_cell.angle_alpha   90.00
_cell.angle_beta   90.00
_cell.angle_gamma   90.00
#
_symmetry.space_group_name_H-M   'P 1'
#
loop_
_entity.id
_entity.type
_entity.pdbx_description
1 polymer ?
#
loop_
_entity_poly.entity_id
_entity_poly.type
_entity_poly.pdbx_seq_one_letter_code
_entity_poly.pdbx_strand_id
1 'polypeptide(L)'
;MSTDSKPTEPKPIDKSLSFEESLTKVEQVVRSLEEGQLGLGPSIEAYERAVSHLKYCYGLLAAAERRVELLTAVSPEGEALTAPFDDVATQAASEAAPARRKRAIKKGSTGGDASGDAAADLLSGLD
;
A
#
# COMPACT_ATOMS: atom_id res chain seq x y z
N MET A 1 32.88 2.20 -42.54
CA MET A 1 31.73 2.58 -41.70
C MET A 1 31.24 1.33 -40.98
N SER A 2 31.44 1.26 -39.67
CA SER A 2 30.89 0.18 -38.85
C SER A 2 30.19 0.82 -37.67
N THR A 3 28.87 0.94 -37.73
CA THR A 3 28.05 1.26 -36.55
C THR A 3 27.37 -0.03 -36.12
N ASP A 4 28.12 -0.85 -35.39
CA ASP A 4 27.57 -1.91 -34.55
C ASP A 4 26.96 -1.23 -33.31
N SER A 5 25.68 -0.85 -33.40
CA SER A 5 24.92 -0.46 -32.21
C SER A 5 24.06 -1.66 -31.81
N LYS A 6 24.59 -2.43 -30.86
CA LYS A 6 23.87 -3.48 -30.11
C LYS A 6 22.49 -2.98 -29.65
N PRO A 7 21.41 -3.79 -29.74
CA PRO A 7 20.09 -3.43 -29.22
C PRO A 7 20.21 -3.07 -27.73
N THR A 8 19.91 -1.81 -27.40
CA THR A 8 19.87 -1.35 -26.01
C THR A 8 18.58 -1.83 -25.39
N GLU A 9 18.67 -2.63 -24.32
CA GLU A 9 17.49 -3.06 -23.57
C GLU A 9 16.76 -1.83 -23.03
N PRO A 10 15.41 -1.77 -23.15
CA PRO A 10 14.65 -0.61 -22.73
C PRO A 10 14.79 -0.41 -21.22
N LYS A 11 15.22 0.80 -20.83
CA LYS A 11 15.42 1.15 -19.44
C LYS A 11 14.10 1.02 -18.65
N PRO A 12 14.06 0.26 -17.54
CA PRO A 12 12.84 0.08 -16.77
C PRO A 12 12.36 1.41 -16.17
N ILE A 13 11.04 1.62 -16.23
CA ILE A 13 10.37 2.76 -15.60
C ILE A 13 10.13 2.49 -14.11
N ASP A 14 10.11 3.55 -13.32
CA ASP A 14 9.70 3.48 -11.91
C ASP A 14 8.17 3.33 -11.84
N LYS A 15 7.71 2.21 -11.27
CA LYS A 15 6.28 1.87 -11.12
C LYS A 15 5.70 2.29 -9.77
N SER A 16 6.41 3.10 -9.01
CA SER A 16 5.90 3.72 -7.78
C SER A 16 5.34 5.14 -8.01
N LEU A 17 5.51 5.67 -9.23
CA LEU A 17 5.02 6.99 -9.61
C LEU A 17 3.49 7.06 -9.58
N SER A 18 2.97 8.22 -9.21
CA SER A 18 1.56 8.55 -9.43
C SER A 18 1.23 8.68 -10.92
N PHE A 19 -0.07 8.72 -11.25
CA PHE A 19 -0.53 8.92 -12.62
C PHE A 19 0.03 10.22 -13.22
N GLU A 20 -0.11 11.34 -12.50
CA GLU A 20 0.33 12.66 -12.96
C GLU A 20 1.84 12.72 -13.17
N GLU A 21 2.62 12.10 -12.28
CA GLU A 21 4.07 12.04 -12.43
C GLU A 21 4.48 11.21 -13.65
N SER A 22 3.84 10.06 -13.88
CA SER A 22 4.12 9.23 -15.06
C SER A 22 3.68 9.93 -16.35
N LEU A 23 2.55 10.64 -16.34
CA LEU A 23 2.09 11.44 -17.48
C LEU A 23 3.07 12.58 -17.80
N THR A 24 3.56 13.28 -16.77
CA THR A 24 4.59 14.31 -16.91
C THR A 24 5.85 13.75 -17.59
N LYS A 25 6.26 12.50 -17.29
CA LYS A 25 7.39 11.87 -17.98
C LYS A 25 7.11 11.64 -19.47
N VAL A 26 5.88 11.28 -19.85
CA VAL A 26 5.48 11.14 -21.27
C VAL A 26 5.57 12.49 -21.97
N GLU A 27 5.01 13.55 -21.39
CA GLU A 27 5.03 14.90 -21.96
C GLU A 27 6.46 15.41 -22.17
N GLN A 28 7.35 15.18 -21.22
CA GLN A 28 8.76 15.52 -21.33
C GLN A 28 9.43 14.81 -22.51
N VAL A 29 9.16 13.51 -22.69
CA VAL A 29 9.69 12.74 -23.80
C VAL A 29 9.15 13.25 -25.15
N VAL A 30 7.84 13.47 -25.25
CA VAL A 30 7.20 14.00 -26.47
C VAL A 30 7.83 15.32 -26.86
N ARG A 31 7.98 16.24 -25.91
CA ARG A 31 8.63 17.52 -26.14
C ARG A 31 10.07 17.36 -26.67
N SER A 32 10.87 16.47 -26.09
CA SER A 32 12.24 16.23 -26.59
C SER A 32 12.26 15.63 -28.01
N LEU A 33 11.26 14.83 -28.37
CA LEU A 33 11.14 14.29 -29.73
C LEU A 33 10.71 15.37 -30.73
N GLU A 34 9.77 16.23 -30.34
CA GLU A 34 9.28 17.35 -31.17
C GLU A 34 10.35 18.43 -31.40
N GLU A 35 11.24 18.66 -30.43
CA GLU A 35 12.38 19.58 -30.56
C GLU A 35 13.40 19.11 -31.62
N GLY A 36 13.38 17.83 -32.01
CA GLY A 36 14.14 17.28 -33.13
C GLY A 36 15.67 17.25 -32.92
N GLN A 37 16.15 17.47 -31.70
CA GLN A 37 17.59 17.52 -31.37
C GLN A 37 18.18 16.11 -31.13
N LEU A 38 17.34 15.08 -31.02
CA LEU A 38 17.75 13.71 -30.77
C LEU A 38 18.09 12.99 -32.09
N GLY A 39 19.24 12.31 -32.11
CA GLY A 39 19.57 11.37 -33.19
C GLY A 39 18.66 10.13 -33.18
N LEU A 40 18.65 9.36 -34.27
CA LEU A 40 17.73 8.23 -34.46
C LEU A 40 17.70 7.23 -33.29
N GLY A 41 18.85 6.76 -32.82
CA GLY A 41 18.94 5.82 -31.70
C GLY A 41 18.31 6.38 -30.41
N PRO A 42 18.79 7.54 -29.91
CA PRO A 42 18.19 8.22 -28.76
C PRO A 42 16.68 8.50 -28.91
N SER A 43 16.21 8.82 -30.11
CA SER A 43 14.78 9.03 -30.38
C SER A 43 13.95 7.76 -30.21
N ILE A 44 14.48 6.60 -30.63
CA ILE A 44 13.83 5.30 -30.43
C ILE A 44 13.78 4.96 -28.93
N GLU A 45 14.90 5.12 -28.21
CA GLU A 45 14.94 4.87 -26.75
C GLU A 45 14.00 5.80 -25.97
N ALA A 46 13.88 7.06 -26.40
CA ALA A 46 12.93 8.00 -25.83
C ALA A 46 11.49 7.51 -26.06
N TYR A 47 11.15 7.14 -27.30
CA TYR A 47 9.83 6.61 -27.65
C TYR A 47 9.45 5.37 -26.82
N GLU A 48 10.36 4.39 -26.68
CA GLU A 48 10.13 3.18 -25.88
C GLU A 48 9.83 3.49 -24.41
N ARG A 49 10.52 4.47 -23.83
CA ARG A 49 10.25 4.96 -22.47
C ARG A 49 8.87 5.60 -22.37
N ALA A 50 8.48 6.45 -23.32
CA ALA A 50 7.13 7.02 -23.35
C ALA A 50 6.04 5.94 -23.44
N VAL A 51 6.21 4.94 -24.32
CA VAL A 51 5.28 3.81 -24.44
C VAL A 51 5.17 3.03 -23.12
N SER A 52 6.29 2.85 -22.42
CA SER A 52 6.29 2.17 -21.12
C SER A 52 5.50 2.96 -20.06
N HIS A 53 5.70 4.28 -20.00
CA HIS A 53 4.92 5.16 -19.10
C HIS A 53 3.43 5.17 -19.46
N LEU A 54 3.07 5.21 -20.75
CA LEU A 54 1.68 5.13 -21.20
C LEU A 54 1.00 3.83 -20.77
N LYS A 55 1.66 2.68 -20.94
CA LYS A 55 1.17 1.38 -20.47
C LYS A 55 0.92 1.38 -18.96
N TYR A 56 1.82 1.98 -18.19
CA TYR A 56 1.64 2.12 -16.75
C TYR A 56 0.44 3.02 -16.40
N CYS A 57 0.29 4.17 -17.06
CA CYS A 57 -0.86 5.05 -16.88
C CYS A 57 -2.18 4.33 -17.16
N TYR A 58 -2.28 3.55 -18.26
CA TYR A 58 -3.47 2.75 -18.54
C TYR A 58 -3.76 1.71 -17.45
N GLY A 59 -2.72 1.09 -16.88
CA GLY A 59 -2.87 0.18 -15.75
C GLY A 59 -3.47 0.87 -14.51
N LEU A 60 -3.01 2.09 -14.19
CA LEU A 60 -3.55 2.87 -13.09
C LEU A 60 -5.02 3.26 -13.33
N LEU A 61 -5.35 3.69 -14.55
CA LEU A 61 -6.72 4.03 -14.93
C LEU A 61 -7.66 2.82 -14.84
N ALA A 62 -7.23 1.66 -15.34
CA ALA A 62 -8.02 0.42 -15.24
C ALA A 62 -8.27 0.01 -13.77
N ALA A 63 -7.27 0.18 -12.90
CA ALA A 63 -7.44 -0.09 -11.47
C ALA A 63 -8.42 0.90 -10.81
N ALA A 64 -8.35 2.18 -11.20
CA ALA A 64 -9.28 3.21 -10.72
C ALA A 64 -10.71 2.95 -11.21
N GLU A 65 -10.89 2.61 -12.49
CA GLU A 65 -12.19 2.27 -13.09
C GLU A 65 -12.84 1.10 -12.35
N ARG A 66 -12.11 -0.01 -12.14
CA ARG A 66 -12.61 -1.14 -11.37
C ARG A 66 -13.04 -0.75 -9.96
N ARG A 67 -12.32 0.16 -9.31
CA ARG A 67 -12.68 0.66 -7.98
C ARG A 67 -13.96 1.47 -8.03
N VAL A 68 -14.13 2.32 -9.04
CA VAL A 68 -15.37 3.10 -9.26
C VAL A 68 -16.53 2.14 -9.48
N GLU A 69 -16.40 1.16 -10.38
CA GLU A 69 -17.43 0.16 -10.66
C GLU A 69 -17.93 -0.53 -9.39
N LEU A 70 -17.01 -0.99 -8.53
CA LEU A 70 -17.36 -1.62 -7.26
C LEU A 70 -18.11 -0.68 -6.30
N LEU A 71 -17.76 0.61 -6.28
CA LEU A 71 -18.39 1.59 -5.41
C LEU A 71 -19.75 2.07 -5.92
N THR A 72 -19.96 2.05 -7.24
CA THR A 72 -21.20 2.50 -7.88
C THR A 72 -22.15 1.36 -8.22
N ALA A 73 -21.78 0.12 -7.90
CA ALA A 73 -22.58 -1.06 -8.19
C ALA A 73 -23.92 -1.03 -7.42
N VAL A 74 -25.02 -0.89 -8.17
CA VAL A 74 -26.40 -0.88 -7.66
C VAL A 74 -27.27 -1.88 -8.41
N SER A 75 -28.29 -2.42 -7.75
CA SER A 75 -29.29 -3.29 -8.36
C SER A 75 -30.20 -2.51 -9.33
N PRO A 76 -30.97 -3.20 -10.19
CA PRO A 76 -32.00 -2.56 -11.02
C PRO A 76 -33.02 -1.75 -10.21
N GLU A 77 -33.23 -2.12 -8.95
CA GLU A 77 -34.12 -1.47 -7.99
C GLU A 77 -33.44 -0.30 -7.23
N GLY A 78 -32.16 -0.02 -7.51
CA GLY A 78 -31.40 1.09 -6.91
C GLY A 78 -30.78 0.79 -5.54
N GLU A 79 -30.74 -0.47 -5.12
CA GLU A 79 -30.15 -0.89 -3.86
C GLU A 79 -28.64 -1.17 -4.02
N ALA A 80 -27.85 -0.90 -2.98
CA ALA A 80 -26.41 -1.20 -3.02
C ALA A 80 -26.17 -2.71 -3.14
N LEU A 81 -25.35 -3.12 -4.11
CA LEU A 81 -24.95 -4.53 -4.25
C LEU A 81 -23.89 -4.86 -3.19
N THR A 82 -24.21 -5.79 -2.28
CA THR A 82 -23.30 -6.24 -1.22
C THR A 82 -22.80 -7.65 -1.52
N ALA A 83 -21.56 -7.94 -1.11
CA ALA A 83 -21.01 -9.30 -1.11
C ALA A 83 -20.87 -9.78 0.34
N PRO A 84 -20.97 -11.09 0.61
CA PRO A 84 -20.66 -11.66 1.91
C PRO A 84 -19.26 -11.22 2.35
N PHE A 85 -19.15 -10.69 3.57
CA PHE A 85 -17.87 -10.31 4.14
C PHE A 85 -17.07 -11.56 4.46
N ASP A 86 -15.83 -11.66 3.97
CA ASP A 86 -14.95 -12.80 4.23
C ASP A 86 -14.19 -12.62 5.55
N ASP A 87 -14.66 -13.29 6.60
CA ASP A 87 -14.15 -13.20 7.96
C ASP A 87 -13.08 -14.25 8.32
N VAL A 88 -12.58 -15.03 7.34
CA VAL A 88 -11.54 -16.07 7.55
C VAL A 88 -10.29 -15.56 8.26
N ALA A 89 -9.84 -14.33 7.95
CA ALA A 89 -8.68 -13.74 8.60
C ALA A 89 -8.92 -13.41 10.09
N THR A 90 -10.17 -13.11 10.47
CA THR A 90 -10.56 -12.80 11.85
C THR A 90 -10.83 -14.09 12.64
N GLN A 91 -11.37 -15.13 12.01
CA GLN A 91 -11.63 -16.44 12.63
C GLN A 91 -10.34 -17.22 12.93
N ALA A 92 -9.33 -17.19 12.04
CA ALA A 92 -8.05 -17.88 12.26
C ALA A 92 -7.30 -17.39 13.52
N ALA A 93 -7.53 -16.15 13.94
CA ALA A 93 -6.94 -15.58 15.16
C ALA A 93 -7.68 -15.98 16.45
N SER A 94 -8.97 -16.35 16.38
CA SER A 94 -9.77 -16.72 17.55
C SER A 94 -9.69 -18.21 17.92
N GLU A 95 -9.36 -19.09 16.97
CA GLU A 95 -9.16 -20.53 17.21
C GLU A 95 -7.78 -20.90 17.79
N ALA A 96 -6.79 -19.99 17.76
CA ALA A 96 -5.41 -20.26 18.17
C ALA A 96 -5.07 -19.93 19.66
N ALA A 97 -6.05 -19.63 20.52
CA ALA A 97 -5.79 -19.27 21.92
C ALA A 97 -5.80 -20.50 22.87
N PRO A 98 -4.69 -20.85 23.55
CA PRO A 98 -4.67 -21.99 24.47
C PRO A 98 -5.28 -21.63 25.85
N ALA A 99 -5.97 -22.62 26.41
CA ALA A 99 -6.71 -22.58 27.66
C ALA A 99 -5.92 -22.01 28.87
N ARG A 100 -6.61 -21.13 29.62
CA ARG A 100 -6.29 -20.64 30.97
C ARG A 100 -5.74 -21.77 31.86
N ARG A 101 -4.44 -21.71 32.20
CA ARG A 101 -3.77 -22.60 33.16
C ARG A 101 -4.42 -22.47 34.56
N LYS A 102 -4.99 -23.55 35.08
CA LYS A 102 -5.42 -23.67 36.47
C LYS A 102 -4.18 -23.68 37.38
N ARG A 103 -3.95 -22.58 38.13
CA ARG A 103 -2.98 -22.56 39.24
C ARG A 103 -3.64 -23.20 40.46
N ALA A 104 -3.25 -24.43 40.79
CA ALA A 104 -3.45 -25.02 42.10
C ALA A 104 -2.36 -24.48 43.04
N ILE A 105 -2.73 -23.78 44.11
CA ILE A 105 -1.83 -23.47 45.24
C ILE A 105 -2.48 -23.98 46.52
N LYS A 106 -1.69 -24.82 47.20
CA LYS A 106 -2.00 -25.65 48.37
C LYS A 106 -1.93 -24.82 49.66
N LYS A 107 -2.80 -25.18 50.61
CA LYS A 107 -3.08 -24.58 51.93
C LYS A 107 -1.96 -24.80 52.97
N GLY A 108 -1.66 -23.77 53.79
CA GLY A 108 -0.94 -23.81 55.08
C GLY A 108 -0.61 -22.38 55.57
N SER A 109 -1.32 -21.82 56.59
CA SER A 109 -0.93 -21.74 58.02
C SER A 109 0.29 -20.83 58.23
N THR A 110 0.38 -19.72 58.99
CA THR A 110 -0.30 -19.09 60.16
C THR A 110 0.29 -17.66 60.24
N GLY A 111 -0.47 -16.57 60.43
CA GLY A 111 -0.73 -15.93 61.73
C GLY A 111 0.29 -14.81 62.08
N GLY A 112 -0.16 -13.58 62.36
CA GLY A 112 0.61 -12.56 63.08
C GLY A 112 0.55 -11.13 62.54
N ASP A 113 -0.15 -10.26 63.28
CA ASP A 113 -0.44 -8.84 63.07
C ASP A 113 0.77 -7.89 63.01
N ALA A 114 0.64 -6.76 62.28
CA ALA A 114 1.08 -5.44 62.74
C ALA A 114 0.65 -4.31 61.78
N SER A 115 0.07 -3.29 62.39
CA SER A 115 -0.37 -1.98 61.91
C SER A 115 0.72 -1.11 61.26
N GLY A 116 0.31 -0.20 60.37
CA GLY A 116 1.16 0.94 59.96
C GLY A 116 0.47 1.85 58.93
N ASP A 117 -0.20 2.87 59.44
CA ASP A 117 -0.87 3.99 58.76
C ASP A 117 0.12 5.01 58.15
N ALA A 118 -0.27 5.62 57.01
CA ALA A 118 0.17 6.92 56.44
C ALA A 118 -0.18 6.91 54.92
N ALA A 119 -1.19 7.63 54.42
CA ALA A 119 -1.23 9.10 54.17
C ALA A 119 0.02 9.57 53.40
N ALA A 120 0.02 10.36 52.33
CA ALA A 120 -0.90 11.26 51.64
C ALA A 120 -0.12 11.68 50.35
N ASP A 121 -0.73 11.78 49.16
CA ASP A 121 -1.21 13.04 48.55
C ASP A 121 -0.14 13.81 47.74
N LEU A 122 -0.62 14.62 46.78
CA LEU A 122 0.06 15.61 45.92
C LEU A 122 0.78 15.06 44.67
N LEU A 123 0.22 15.08 43.44
CA LEU A 123 -0.42 16.19 42.72
C LEU A 123 0.36 17.51 42.89
N SER A 124 1.33 17.76 42.00
CA SER A 124 1.50 19.02 41.24
C SER A 124 2.86 19.04 40.53
N GLY A 125 2.91 19.53 39.29
CA GLY A 125 4.17 19.79 38.60
C GLY A 125 4.04 19.91 37.08
N LEU A 126 3.10 20.73 36.62
CA LEU A 126 3.23 21.38 35.31
C LEU A 126 4.30 22.46 35.47
N ASP A 127 5.33 22.40 34.62
CA ASP A 127 5.98 23.57 34.03
C ASP A 127 6.07 23.30 32.51
#